data_AF-A0A645IQ26-F1
#
_entry.id   AF-A0A645IQ26-F1
#
_cell.length_a   1.000
_cell.length_b   1.000
_cell.length_c   1.000
_cell.angle_alpha   90.00
_cell.angle_beta   90.00
_cell.angle_gamma   90.00
#
_symmetry.space_group_name_H-M   'P 1'
#
loop_
_entity.id
_entity.type
_entity.pdbx_description
1 polymer ?
#
loop_
_entity_poly.entity_id
_entity_poly.type
_entity_poly.pdbx_seq_one_letter_code
_entity_poly.pdbx_strand_id
1 'polypeptide(L)'
;MLGKFGGQGSDVHTIELEAAEGVRYTVPKTVNISRMEDTVKVRFRVGKVFKDSYISVYYDDERVLHRKKIIMAPGEMEDITLDKKKLQEYPDLKKITVKIEKE
;
A
#
# COMPACT_ATOMS: atom_id res chain seq x y z
N MET A 1 3.36 5.51 44.54
CA MET A 1 4.54 5.67 43.66
C MET A 1 4.03 5.58 42.23
N LEU A 2 3.78 6.73 41.59
CA LEU A 2 3.34 6.80 40.20
C LEU A 2 4.53 6.49 39.29
N GLY A 3 4.46 5.34 38.61
CA GLY A 3 5.44 4.92 37.60
C GLY A 3 5.34 5.81 36.37
N LYS A 4 6.48 6.37 35.98
CA LYS A 4 6.68 7.44 35.02
C LYS A 4 6.26 7.06 33.59
N PHE A 5 5.53 7.97 32.94
CA PHE A 5 5.45 8.05 31.49
C PHE A 5 6.84 8.35 30.93
N GLY A 6 7.32 7.54 29.99
CA GLY A 6 8.63 7.67 29.40
C GLY A 6 8.78 6.80 28.16
N GLY A 7 8.02 7.12 27.11
CA GLY A 7 8.29 6.64 25.75
C GLY A 7 8.69 7.82 24.89
N GLN A 8 9.99 8.04 24.71
CA GLN A 8 10.53 8.95 23.69
C GLN A 8 9.93 8.54 22.33
N GLY A 9 9.20 9.44 21.70
CA GLY A 9 8.65 9.23 20.37
C GLY A 9 9.78 9.13 19.37
N SER A 10 10.13 7.92 18.95
CA SER A 10 10.76 7.72 17.65
C SER A 10 9.72 8.09 16.60
N ASP A 11 10.06 8.99 15.68
CA ASP A 11 9.15 9.45 14.63
C ASP A 11 8.52 8.23 13.93
N VAL A 12 7.24 8.02 14.22
CA VAL A 12 6.46 6.89 13.75
C VAL A 12 6.04 7.22 12.32
N HIS A 13 6.96 7.08 11.35
CA HIS A 13 6.66 7.30 9.94
C HIS A 13 5.70 6.21 9.44
N THR A 14 4.40 6.52 9.54
CA THR A 14 3.28 5.66 9.15
C THR A 14 2.69 6.21 7.87
N ILE A 15 2.65 5.36 6.85
CA ILE A 15 2.12 5.68 5.54
C ILE A 15 0.73 5.07 5.41
N GLU A 16 -0.20 5.86 4.88
CA GLU A 16 -1.54 5.39 4.55
C GLU A 16 -1.55 4.61 3.23
N LEU A 17 -2.27 3.48 3.20
CA LEU A 17 -2.53 2.70 2.01
C LEU A 17 -3.93 3.02 1.49
N GLU A 18 -4.00 3.90 0.50
CA GLU A 18 -5.25 4.30 -0.13
C GLU A 18 -5.68 3.28 -1.18
N ALA A 19 -6.92 2.79 -1.04
CA ALA A 19 -7.59 2.05 -2.10
C ALA A 19 -8.32 3.04 -3.01
N ALA A 20 -7.93 3.12 -4.27
CA ALA A 20 -8.58 3.97 -5.26
C ALA A 20 -9.07 3.15 -6.47
N GLU A 21 -9.96 3.75 -7.26
CA GLU A 21 -10.44 3.30 -8.57
C GLU A 21 -10.45 1.77 -8.78
N GLY A 22 -11.59 1.15 -8.49
CA GLY A 22 -11.75 -0.29 -8.68
C GLY A 22 -11.18 -1.14 -7.55
N VAL A 23 -10.37 -0.58 -6.65
CA VAL A 23 -9.98 -1.22 -5.39
C VAL A 23 -10.93 -0.74 -4.29
N ARG A 24 -11.47 -1.68 -3.49
CA ARG A 24 -12.40 -1.36 -2.39
C ARG A 24 -11.69 -1.06 -1.07
N TYR A 25 -10.64 -1.80 -0.78
CA TYR A 25 -9.84 -1.65 0.43
C TYR A 25 -8.53 -2.45 0.31
N THR A 26 -7.56 -2.06 1.12
CA THR A 26 -6.26 -2.69 1.33
C THR A 26 -6.20 -3.34 2.71
N VAL A 27 -5.40 -4.40 2.84
CA VAL A 27 -5.00 -5.04 4.09
C VAL A 27 -3.49 -5.28 4.04
N PRO A 28 -2.68 -4.65 4.91
CA PRO A 28 -3.09 -3.66 5.92
C PRO A 28 -3.59 -2.35 5.31
N LYS A 29 -4.10 -1.42 6.14
CA LYS A 29 -4.49 -0.06 5.72
C LYS A 29 -3.39 0.99 5.90
N THR A 30 -2.37 0.65 6.68
CA THR A 30 -1.21 1.49 6.90
C THR A 30 0.04 0.62 6.98
N VAL A 31 1.19 1.21 6.68
CA VAL A 31 2.50 0.57 6.86
C VAL A 31 3.38 1.52 7.64
N ASN A 32 4.14 0.97 8.57
CA ASN A 32 5.10 1.75 9.34
C ASN A 32 6.52 1.32 8.95
N ILE A 33 7.30 2.22 8.34
CA ILE A 33 8.63 1.86 7.81
C ILE A 33 9.56 1.38 8.92
N SER A 34 9.51 1.98 10.11
CA SER A 34 10.42 1.61 11.21
C SER A 34 10.10 0.24 11.81
N ARG A 35 8.84 -0.20 11.73
CA ARG A 35 8.34 -1.45 12.34
C ARG A 35 8.04 -2.57 11.35
N MET A 36 7.96 -2.30 10.06
CA MET A 36 7.72 -3.34 9.06
C MET A 36 8.92 -4.27 8.91
N GLU A 37 8.62 -5.51 8.57
CA GLU A 37 9.55 -6.50 8.01
C GLU A 37 10.20 -5.96 6.72
N ASP A 38 11.21 -6.66 6.20
CA ASP A 38 11.86 -6.31 4.93
C ASP A 38 10.85 -6.20 3.77
N THR A 39 9.78 -6.99 3.82
CA THR A 39 8.67 -6.91 2.88
C THR A 39 7.32 -6.96 3.57
N VAL A 40 6.34 -6.23 3.02
CA VAL A 40 4.94 -6.32 3.44
C VAL A 40 4.08 -6.64 2.23
N LYS A 41 3.32 -7.72 2.34
CA LYS A 41 2.28 -8.06 1.36
C LYS A 41 1.03 -7.24 1.65
N VAL A 42 0.68 -6.37 0.72
CA VAL A 42 -0.57 -5.62 0.75
C VAL A 42 -1.57 -6.35 -0.13
N ARG A 43 -2.59 -6.92 0.49
CA ARG A 43 -3.70 -7.56 -0.21
C ARG A 43 -4.81 -6.55 -0.41
N PHE A 44 -5.55 -6.64 -1.49
CA PHE A 44 -6.65 -5.73 -1.75
C PHE A 44 -7.82 -6.40 -2.47
N ARG A 45 -9.02 -5.83 -2.29
CA ARG A 45 -10.24 -6.37 -2.86
C ARG A 45 -10.63 -5.61 -4.12
N VAL A 46 -10.75 -6.33 -5.21
CA VAL A 46 -11.24 -5.83 -6.50
C VAL A 46 -12.75 -5.57 -6.40
N GLY A 47 -13.21 -4.43 -6.92
CA GLY A 47 -14.57 -3.96 -6.72
C GLY A 47 -15.59 -4.43 -7.75
N LYS A 48 -15.16 -4.78 -8.96
CA LYS A 48 -15.97 -5.31 -10.07
C LYS A 48 -15.09 -6.15 -11.00
N VAL A 49 -15.66 -6.75 -12.03
CA VAL A 49 -14.83 -7.43 -13.05
C VAL A 49 -14.07 -6.39 -13.87
N PHE A 50 -12.75 -6.56 -13.98
CA PHE A 50 -11.88 -5.81 -14.87
C PHE A 50 -11.24 -6.77 -15.87
N LYS A 51 -11.10 -6.32 -17.12
CA LYS A 51 -10.43 -7.05 -18.20
C LYS A 51 -9.41 -6.14 -18.87
N ASP A 52 -8.28 -6.71 -19.28
CA ASP A 52 -7.18 -6.00 -19.94
C ASP A 52 -6.85 -4.69 -19.21
N SER A 53 -6.66 -4.79 -17.90
CA SER A 53 -6.46 -3.66 -16.99
C SER A 53 -5.15 -3.84 -16.22
N TYR A 54 -4.72 -2.82 -15.50
CA TYR A 54 -3.47 -2.81 -14.77
C TYR A 54 -3.72 -2.62 -13.29
N ILE A 55 -2.97 -3.34 -12.47
CA ILE A 55 -2.78 -2.95 -11.07
C ILE A 55 -1.67 -1.91 -11.09
N SER A 56 -1.94 -0.73 -10.54
CA SER A 56 -0.95 0.34 -10.40
C SER A 56 -0.76 0.70 -8.94
N VAL A 57 0.49 0.96 -8.57
CA VAL A 57 0.86 1.49 -7.25
C VAL A 57 1.58 2.80 -7.44
N TYR A 58 1.17 3.79 -6.66
CA TYR A 58 1.75 5.12 -6.64
C TYR A 58 2.33 5.42 -5.28
N TYR A 59 3.51 6.03 -5.25
CA TYR A 59 4.08 6.69 -4.09
C TYR A 59 3.84 8.19 -4.27
N ASP A 60 2.89 8.72 -3.50
CA ASP A 60 2.25 10.02 -3.77
C ASP A 60 1.79 10.12 -5.23
N ASP A 61 2.48 10.89 -6.07
CA ASP A 61 2.13 11.11 -7.48
C ASP A 61 2.98 10.25 -8.46
N GLU A 62 3.99 9.53 -7.98
CA GLU A 62 4.89 8.72 -8.82
C GLU A 62 4.39 7.28 -8.97
N ARG A 63 4.21 6.81 -10.21
CA ARG A 63 3.83 5.41 -10.47
C ARG A 63 5.04 4.49 -10.39
N VAL A 64 5.09 3.69 -9.33
CA VAL A 64 6.20 2.74 -9.07
C VAL A 64 5.92 1.31 -9.51
N LEU A 65 4.64 0.96 -9.73
CA LEU A 65 4.23 -0.34 -10.25
C LEU A 65 3.12 -0.16 -11.28
N HIS A 66 3.21 -0.91 -12.38
CA HIS A 66 2.17 -0.99 -13.40
C HIS A 66 2.15 -2.41 -14.00
N ARG A 67 1.26 -3.27 -13.50
CA ARG A 67 1.23 -4.70 -13.82
C ARG A 67 -0.04 -5.08 -14.55
N LYS A 68 0.08 -5.53 -15.80
CA LYS A 68 -1.04 -5.98 -16.62
C LYS A 68 -1.70 -7.23 -16.05
N LYS A 69 -3.03 -7.26 -16.08
CA LYS A 69 -3.89 -8.39 -15.72
C LYS A 69 -4.96 -8.56 -16.79
N ILE A 70 -5.07 -9.78 -17.34
CA ILE A 70 -6.07 -10.12 -18.35
C ILE A 70 -7.48 -10.07 -17.76
N ILE A 71 -7.64 -10.57 -16.53
CA ILE A 71 -8.89 -10.52 -15.78
C ILE A 71 -8.62 -10.34 -14.29
N MET A 72 -9.49 -9.58 -13.62
CA MET A 72 -9.56 -9.47 -12.16
C MET A 72 -11.04 -9.48 -11.77
N ALA A 73 -11.40 -10.28 -10.77
CA ALA A 73 -12.79 -10.45 -10.35
C ALA A 73 -12.96 -10.17 -8.85
N PRO A 74 -14.14 -9.68 -8.41
CA PRO A 74 -14.38 -9.36 -7.00
C PRO A 74 -14.38 -10.56 -6.08
N GLY A 75 -14.42 -11.80 -6.57
CA GLY A 75 -14.42 -12.99 -5.72
C GLY A 75 -13.07 -13.20 -5.02
N GLU A 76 -11.99 -12.72 -5.63
CA GLU A 76 -10.61 -12.98 -5.22
C GLU A 76 -9.98 -11.73 -4.57
N MET A 77 -8.90 -11.96 -3.83
CA MET A 77 -8.00 -10.87 -3.41
C MET A 77 -6.80 -10.85 -4.33
N GLU A 78 -6.38 -9.65 -4.72
CA GLU A 78 -5.10 -9.42 -5.38
C GLU A 78 -4.08 -8.95 -4.34
N ASP A 79 -2.79 -8.98 -4.69
CA ASP A 79 -1.72 -8.50 -3.83
C ASP A 79 -0.59 -7.78 -4.59
N ILE A 80 0.05 -6.87 -3.87
CA ILE A 80 1.34 -6.26 -4.19
C ILE A 80 2.28 -6.41 -2.99
N THR A 81 3.58 -6.40 -3.25
CA THR A 81 4.60 -6.45 -2.21
C THR A 81 5.30 -5.11 -2.13
N LEU A 82 5.31 -4.52 -0.94
CA LEU A 82 6.12 -3.34 -0.63
C LEU A 82 7.44 -3.80 -0.04
N ASP A 83 8.53 -3.18 -0.49
CA ASP A 83 9.89 -3.44 -0.02
C ASP A 83 10.34 -2.28 0.87
N LYS A 84 10.87 -2.61 2.06
CA LYS A 84 11.28 -1.61 3.05
C LYS A 84 12.38 -0.70 2.54
N LYS A 85 13.37 -1.25 1.81
CA LYS A 85 14.51 -0.46 1.29
C LYS A 85 14.03 0.54 0.25
N LYS A 86 13.12 0.12 -0.63
CA LYS A 86 12.50 1.05 -1.60
C LYS A 86 11.72 2.15 -0.91
N LEU A 87 10.94 1.84 0.12
CA LEU A 87 10.20 2.88 0.86
C LEU A 87 11.14 3.86 1.58
N GLN A 88 12.30 3.41 2.05
CA GLN A 88 13.31 4.28 2.67
C GLN A 88 13.94 5.30 1.69
N GLU A 89 13.82 5.09 0.38
CA GLU A 89 14.23 6.07 -0.63
C GLU A 89 13.27 7.28 -0.70
N TYR A 90 12.10 7.19 -0.04
CA TYR A 90 11.07 8.22 -0.01
C TYR A 90 10.80 8.67 1.44
N PRO A 91 11.71 9.42 2.09
CA PRO A 91 11.60 9.77 3.51
C PRO A 91 10.37 10.65 3.85
N ASP A 92 9.85 11.38 2.86
CA ASP A 92 8.70 12.28 3.01
C ASP A 92 7.40 11.68 2.43
N LEU A 93 7.40 10.38 2.10
CA LEU A 93 6.24 9.69 1.51
C LEU A 93 5.02 9.82 2.42
N LYS A 94 3.93 10.36 1.88
CA LYS A 94 2.70 10.57 2.65
C LYS A 94 1.71 9.44 2.45
N LYS A 95 1.62 8.94 1.21
CA LYS A 95 0.57 8.02 0.82
C LYS A 95 1.05 7.03 -0.24
N ILE A 96 0.56 5.80 -0.13
CA ILE A 96 0.67 4.80 -1.19
C ILE A 96 -0.73 4.52 -1.71
N THR A 97 -0.96 4.78 -2.99
CA THR A 97 -2.25 4.54 -3.63
C THR A 97 -2.19 3.26 -4.45
N VAL A 98 -3.15 2.35 -4.23
CA VAL A 98 -3.35 1.14 -5.02
C VAL A 98 -4.64 1.31 -5.82
N LYS A 99 -4.53 1.24 -7.15
CA LYS A 99 -5.69 1.37 -8.06
C LYS A 99 -5.65 0.42 -9.25
N ILE A 100 -6.80 0.26 -9.88
CA ILE A 100 -6.97 -0.49 -11.13
C ILE A 100 -7.20 0.49 -12.28
N GLU A 101 -6.30 0.50 -13.25
CA GLU A 101 -6.30 1.44 -14.37
C GLU A 101 -6.50 0.72 -15.72
N LYS A 102 -6.94 1.47 -16.71
CA LYS A 102 -6.85 1.09 -18.13
C LYS A 102 -5.69 1.84 -18.78
N GLU A 103 -5.27 1.39 -19.96
CA GLU A 103 -4.39 2.15 -20.84
C GLU A 103 -5.07 3.45 -21.32
#